data_AF-A0A2R6BUF0-F1
#
_entry.id   AF-A0A2R6BUF0-F1
#
_cell.length_a   1.000
_cell.length_b   1.000
_cell.length_c   1.000
_cell.angle_alpha   90.00
_cell.angle_beta   90.00
_cell.angle_gamma   90.00
#
_symmetry.space_group_name_H-M   'P 1'
#
loop_
_entity.id
_entity.type
_entity.pdbx_description
1 polymer ?
#
loop_
_entity_poly.entity_id
_entity_poly.type
_entity_poly.pdbx_seq_one_letter_code
_entity_poly.pdbx_strand_id
1 'polypeptide(L)'
;MGSVLGAIEKTLKSVDPEISSILDKALDGREISEKEGAKLFGATGSSLTLLMMVADYLRQTTVGEYATYVVNRNINFTNVCVKRCGFCAFSRDHRTEEGYFLPIHEVVRRAKEARAYGATEVCIQAGLAPGISGEFYTELVRSIKKEVPELHIHAFSPEEVKYGAKRLGISYKEFLLMLKEAGIGSLPGTSAEILEQSVRDLISPGRIKVEEWVEIIKTAHKIGIPTTSTIMYGHVETDEQRARHIALIREIQKQTHGFTEFVPLSFVHWEAPMYTKRLIQAQFRLPTGADVLRMYAVSRVMLNRYIPNIQVSWVKEGTRFSQVGLLSGANDMGGTLMNESISTAAGATNGQLVRPRDFVRMARDIGRIPAERSTLYQILRVHEEGEPNHPLDSVVDPDEVFGSYQKLLRTSEFRFVELTKGSNFA
;
A
#
# COMPACT_ATOMS: atom_id res chain seq x y z
N MET A 1 -30.87 -9.13 -4.60
CA MET A 1 -29.88 -10.19 -4.91
C MET A 1 -30.20 -10.96 -6.19
N GLY A 2 -31.44 -11.44 -6.42
CA GLY A 2 -31.79 -12.21 -7.64
C GLY A 2 -31.68 -11.46 -8.99
N SER A 3 -31.72 -10.12 -9.03
CA SER A 3 -31.65 -9.35 -10.27
C SER A 3 -30.22 -9.19 -10.84
N VAL A 4 -29.20 -9.12 -9.99
CA VAL A 4 -27.80 -8.93 -10.41
C VAL A 4 -27.20 -10.24 -10.90
N LEU A 5 -27.42 -11.35 -10.17
CA LEU A 5 -27.00 -12.68 -10.63
C LEU A 5 -27.62 -13.04 -11.98
N GLY A 6 -28.93 -12.78 -12.17
CA GLY A 6 -29.57 -13.01 -13.46
C GLY A 6 -29.00 -12.16 -14.62
N ALA A 7 -28.57 -10.92 -14.34
CA ALA A 7 -27.89 -10.08 -15.33
C ALA A 7 -26.48 -10.62 -15.66
N ILE A 8 -25.74 -11.08 -14.65
CA ILE A 8 -24.43 -11.73 -14.81
C ILE A 8 -24.57 -13.01 -15.66
N GLU A 9 -25.51 -13.89 -15.32
CA GLU A 9 -25.80 -15.14 -16.05
C GLU A 9 -26.17 -14.90 -17.52
N LYS A 10 -26.92 -13.84 -17.80
CA LYS A 10 -27.26 -13.47 -19.18
C LYS A 10 -26.03 -13.00 -19.97
N THR A 11 -25.17 -12.19 -19.35
CA THR A 11 -23.96 -11.66 -20.01
C THR A 11 -22.89 -12.74 -20.18
N LEU A 12 -22.76 -13.69 -19.24
CA LEU A 12 -21.86 -14.86 -19.34
C LEU A 12 -22.03 -15.60 -20.68
N LYS A 13 -23.27 -15.74 -21.16
CA LYS A 13 -23.59 -16.40 -22.45
C LYS A 13 -23.11 -15.64 -23.70
N SER A 14 -22.61 -14.41 -23.55
CA SER A 14 -22.29 -13.49 -24.66
C SER A 14 -20.84 -12.98 -24.65
N VAL A 15 -20.01 -13.44 -23.71
CA VAL A 15 -18.59 -13.05 -23.59
C VAL A 15 -17.67 -14.21 -24.01
N ASP A 16 -16.36 -13.95 -24.02
CA ASP A 16 -15.32 -14.96 -24.22
C ASP A 16 -15.60 -16.21 -23.33
N PRO A 17 -15.81 -17.41 -23.91
CA PRO A 17 -16.17 -18.61 -23.15
C PRO A 17 -15.14 -19.01 -22.09
N GLU A 18 -13.86 -18.71 -22.32
CA GLU A 18 -12.78 -19.01 -21.36
C GLU A 18 -12.90 -18.08 -20.15
N ILE A 19 -13.11 -16.77 -20.37
CA ILE A 19 -13.35 -15.82 -19.27
C ILE A 19 -14.61 -16.20 -18.50
N SER A 20 -15.70 -16.54 -19.21
CA SER A 20 -16.95 -16.98 -18.57
C SER A 20 -16.73 -18.17 -17.63
N SER A 21 -16.05 -19.21 -18.11
CA SER A 21 -15.76 -20.42 -17.32
C SER A 21 -14.93 -20.12 -16.07
N ILE A 22 -13.94 -19.23 -16.19
CA ILE A 22 -13.10 -18.80 -15.05
C ILE A 22 -13.94 -18.04 -14.02
N LEU A 23 -14.85 -17.17 -14.46
CA LEU A 23 -15.70 -16.39 -13.56
C LEU A 23 -16.77 -17.27 -12.88
N ASP A 24 -17.38 -18.22 -13.60
CA ASP A 24 -18.29 -19.20 -13.01
C ASP A 24 -17.59 -20.03 -11.93
N LYS A 25 -16.36 -20.47 -12.21
CA LYS A 25 -15.51 -21.14 -11.22
C LYS A 25 -15.27 -20.27 -9.98
N ALA A 26 -15.05 -18.97 -10.14
CA ALA A 26 -14.87 -18.03 -9.03
C ALA A 26 -16.16 -17.85 -8.22
N LEU A 27 -17.32 -17.78 -8.88
CA LEU A 27 -18.64 -17.69 -8.25
C LEU A 27 -18.99 -18.94 -7.43
N ASP A 28 -18.58 -20.12 -7.90
CA ASP A 28 -18.65 -21.38 -7.14
C ASP A 28 -17.67 -21.39 -5.94
N GLY A 29 -16.80 -20.39 -5.86
CA GLY A 29 -15.79 -20.27 -4.81
C GLY A 29 -14.61 -21.22 -4.98
N ARG A 30 -14.40 -21.74 -6.18
CA ARG A 30 -13.23 -22.56 -6.52
C ARG A 30 -12.04 -21.64 -6.79
N GLU A 31 -10.85 -22.13 -6.45
CA GLU A 31 -9.62 -21.34 -6.57
C GLU A 31 -9.22 -21.10 -8.04
N ILE A 32 -8.91 -19.85 -8.38
CA ILE A 32 -8.43 -19.44 -9.70
C ILE A 32 -6.91 -19.59 -9.78
N SER A 33 -6.44 -20.37 -10.74
CA SER A 33 -5.01 -20.62 -10.99
C SER A 33 -4.30 -19.39 -11.57
N GLU A 34 -2.97 -19.42 -11.58
CA GLU A 34 -2.14 -18.37 -12.19
C GLU A 34 -2.45 -18.17 -13.68
N LYS A 35 -2.64 -19.26 -14.43
CA LYS A 35 -2.96 -19.20 -15.87
C LYS A 35 -4.31 -18.56 -16.12
N GLU A 36 -5.32 -18.93 -15.32
CA GLU A 36 -6.65 -18.34 -15.40
C GLU A 36 -6.61 -16.86 -15.00
N GLY A 37 -5.87 -16.50 -13.95
CA GLY A 37 -5.66 -15.11 -13.54
C GLY A 37 -5.00 -14.27 -14.63
N ALA A 38 -3.95 -14.80 -15.28
CA ALA A 38 -3.30 -14.17 -16.42
C ALA A 38 -4.27 -13.92 -17.58
N LYS A 39 -5.14 -14.91 -17.87
CA LYS A 39 -6.17 -14.77 -18.90
C LYS A 39 -7.16 -13.64 -18.59
N LEU A 40 -7.57 -13.48 -17.32
CA LEU A 40 -8.49 -12.40 -16.92
C LEU A 40 -7.90 -11.00 -17.12
N PHE A 41 -6.57 -10.83 -17.01
CA PHE A 41 -5.91 -9.55 -17.35
C PHE A 41 -6.02 -9.19 -18.84
N GLY A 42 -6.38 -10.14 -19.71
CA GLY A 42 -6.70 -9.90 -21.12
C GLY A 42 -8.15 -9.46 -21.39
N ALA A 43 -9.01 -9.38 -20.37
CA ALA A 43 -10.44 -9.11 -20.57
C ALA A 43 -10.70 -7.72 -21.20
N THR A 44 -11.50 -7.63 -22.26
CA THR A 44 -11.84 -6.35 -22.92
C THR A 44 -13.36 -6.23 -23.12
N GLY A 45 -13.84 -5.01 -23.40
CA GLY A 45 -15.25 -4.74 -23.69
C GLY A 45 -16.22 -5.35 -22.66
N SER A 46 -17.17 -6.14 -23.13
CA SER A 46 -18.16 -6.81 -22.29
C SER A 46 -17.53 -7.79 -21.29
N SER A 47 -16.42 -8.44 -21.63
CA SER A 47 -15.71 -9.34 -20.70
C SER A 47 -15.12 -8.59 -19.51
N LEU A 48 -14.60 -7.37 -19.71
CA LEU A 48 -14.13 -6.53 -18.61
C LEU A 48 -15.28 -6.07 -17.72
N THR A 49 -16.39 -5.67 -18.32
CA THR A 49 -17.60 -5.28 -17.58
C THR A 49 -18.10 -6.42 -16.71
N LEU A 50 -18.15 -7.63 -17.26
CA LEU A 50 -18.56 -8.82 -16.52
C LEU A 50 -17.58 -9.17 -15.38
N LEU A 51 -16.28 -9.08 -15.64
CA LEU A 51 -15.25 -9.28 -14.62
C LEU A 51 -15.42 -8.31 -13.43
N MET A 52 -15.70 -7.03 -13.70
CA MET A 52 -15.98 -6.03 -12.66
C MET A 52 -17.23 -6.39 -11.85
N MET A 53 -18.32 -6.77 -12.52
CA MET A 53 -19.57 -7.17 -11.86
C MET A 53 -19.39 -8.39 -10.96
N VAL A 54 -18.68 -9.42 -11.45
CA VAL A 54 -18.38 -10.62 -10.66
C VAL A 54 -17.48 -10.28 -9.48
N ALA A 55 -16.45 -9.45 -9.66
CA ALA A 55 -15.60 -9.01 -8.58
C ALA A 55 -16.37 -8.25 -7.49
N ASP A 56 -17.23 -7.30 -7.87
CA ASP A 56 -18.03 -6.56 -6.89
C ASP A 56 -19.04 -7.44 -6.15
N TYR A 57 -19.66 -8.40 -6.85
CA TYR A 57 -20.50 -9.43 -6.22
C TYR A 57 -19.71 -10.29 -5.22
N LEU A 58 -18.51 -10.75 -5.60
CA LEU A 58 -17.64 -11.53 -4.73
C LEU A 58 -17.22 -10.76 -3.48
N ARG A 59 -16.89 -9.46 -3.62
CA ARG A 59 -16.59 -8.67 -2.43
C ARG A 59 -17.85 -8.44 -1.59
N GLN A 60 -19.01 -8.14 -2.18
CA GLN A 60 -20.26 -7.95 -1.44
C GLN A 60 -20.58 -9.17 -0.57
N THR A 61 -20.43 -10.38 -1.13
CA THR A 61 -20.67 -11.63 -0.39
C THR A 61 -19.65 -11.92 0.70
N THR A 62 -18.47 -11.28 0.67
CA THR A 62 -17.35 -11.55 1.59
C THR A 62 -17.22 -10.50 2.68
N VAL A 63 -17.37 -9.21 2.33
CA VAL A 63 -17.14 -8.07 3.23
C VAL A 63 -18.38 -7.19 3.42
N GLY A 64 -19.49 -7.49 2.74
CA GLY A 64 -20.73 -6.75 2.84
C GLY A 64 -20.69 -5.37 2.15
N GLU A 65 -21.43 -4.43 2.74
CA GLU A 65 -21.72 -3.12 2.16
C GLU A 65 -20.75 -2.02 2.57
N TYR A 66 -19.83 -2.31 3.50
CA TYR A 66 -18.91 -1.28 3.98
C TYR A 66 -17.91 -0.87 2.90
N ALA A 67 -17.71 0.44 2.80
CA ALA A 67 -16.53 1.03 2.18
C ALA A 67 -15.73 1.69 3.31
N THR A 68 -14.59 1.10 3.65
CA THR A 68 -13.81 1.51 4.83
C THR A 68 -12.75 2.55 4.49
N TYR A 69 -12.31 3.29 5.49
CA TYR A 69 -11.10 4.13 5.44
C TYR A 69 -10.44 4.16 6.83
N VAL A 70 -9.15 4.52 6.88
CA VAL A 70 -8.41 4.73 8.14
C VAL A 70 -7.96 6.19 8.26
N VAL A 71 -8.01 6.74 9.48
CA VAL A 71 -7.40 8.04 9.76
C VAL A 71 -5.93 7.80 10.10
N ASN A 72 -5.05 8.14 9.18
CA ASN A 72 -3.61 7.91 9.33
C ASN A 72 -2.76 9.09 8.84
N ARG A 73 -1.48 9.03 9.22
CA ARG A 73 -0.43 9.93 8.76
C ARG A 73 0.76 9.15 8.22
N ASN A 74 1.25 9.53 7.06
CA ASN A 74 2.53 9.05 6.55
C ASN A 74 3.67 9.88 7.16
N ILE A 75 4.71 9.21 7.67
CA ILE A 75 5.94 9.85 8.14
C ILE A 75 7.12 9.17 7.47
N ASN A 76 7.72 9.86 6.51
CA ASN A 76 8.98 9.44 5.92
C ASN A 76 10.12 10.13 6.66
N PHE A 77 10.88 9.39 7.48
CA PHE A 77 11.95 9.98 8.28
C PHE A 77 13.22 10.26 7.48
N THR A 78 13.38 9.72 6.27
CA THR A 78 14.43 10.13 5.34
C THR A 78 14.06 9.76 3.91
N ASN A 79 14.51 10.57 2.94
CA ASN A 79 14.50 10.21 1.52
C ASN A 79 15.88 9.72 1.03
N VAL A 80 16.91 9.72 1.87
CA VAL A 80 18.25 9.26 1.50
C VAL A 80 18.29 7.75 1.49
N CYS A 81 18.76 7.16 0.39
CA CYS A 81 18.74 5.71 0.23
C CYS A 81 20.02 5.19 -0.46
N VAL A 82 20.61 4.14 0.11
CA VAL A 82 21.72 3.40 -0.54
C VAL A 82 21.28 2.59 -1.76
N LYS A 83 19.97 2.41 -1.97
CA LYS A 83 19.41 1.72 -3.14
C LYS A 83 19.11 2.72 -4.24
N ARG A 84 19.27 2.27 -5.49
CA ARG A 84 19.01 3.05 -6.70
C ARG A 84 17.96 2.36 -7.55
N CYS A 85 16.74 2.29 -7.02
CA CYS A 85 15.63 1.64 -7.73
C CYS A 85 15.22 2.50 -8.93
N GLY A 86 15.06 1.88 -10.10
CA GLY A 86 14.71 2.58 -11.32
C GLY A 86 13.34 3.24 -11.27
N PHE A 87 12.38 2.70 -10.51
CA PHE A 87 11.03 3.26 -10.38
C PHE A 87 10.91 4.36 -9.31
N CYS A 88 11.90 4.54 -8.44
CA CYS A 88 11.75 5.38 -7.24
C CYS A 88 12.18 6.82 -7.51
N ALA A 89 11.20 7.72 -7.60
CA ALA A 89 11.43 9.17 -7.69
C ALA A 89 11.67 9.83 -6.32
N PHE A 90 11.36 9.12 -5.23
CA PHE A 90 11.51 9.63 -3.86
C PHE A 90 12.96 9.59 -3.38
N SER A 91 13.70 8.52 -3.71
CA SER A 91 15.05 8.33 -3.18
C SER A 91 16.02 9.42 -3.65
N ARG A 92 16.88 9.85 -2.74
CA ARG A 92 17.99 10.78 -2.98
C ARG A 92 19.32 10.13 -2.64
N ASP A 93 20.36 10.50 -3.38
CA ASP A 93 21.72 10.13 -3.03
C ASP A 93 22.17 10.97 -1.81
N HIS A 94 22.95 10.38 -0.91
CA HIS A 94 23.46 11.00 0.32
C HIS A 94 24.24 12.31 0.14
N ARG A 95 24.62 12.65 -1.10
CA ARG A 95 25.36 13.87 -1.45
C ARG A 95 24.50 14.96 -2.09
N THR A 96 23.19 14.77 -2.15
CA THR A 96 22.27 15.75 -2.74
C THR A 96 21.75 16.70 -1.68
N GLU A 97 21.60 17.99 -2.03
CA GLU A 97 21.07 19.01 -1.11
C GLU A 97 19.60 18.78 -0.74
N GLU A 98 18.90 17.96 -1.53
CA GLU A 98 17.51 17.53 -1.31
C GLU A 98 17.40 16.31 -0.36
N GLY A 99 18.52 15.79 0.15
CA GLY A 99 18.50 14.73 1.15
C GLY A 99 18.08 15.27 2.52
N TYR A 100 17.16 14.60 3.22
CA TYR A 100 16.82 14.93 4.61
C TYR A 100 16.84 13.72 5.54
N PHE A 101 16.97 13.96 6.85
CA PHE A 101 16.79 12.99 7.92
C PHE A 101 16.06 13.65 9.10
N LEU A 102 14.88 13.15 9.43
CA LEU A 102 14.11 13.59 10.58
C LEU A 102 14.66 12.93 11.85
N PRO A 103 15.07 13.69 12.87
CA PRO A 103 15.42 13.14 14.17
C PRO A 103 14.19 12.52 14.85
N ILE A 104 14.41 11.63 15.83
CA ILE A 104 13.34 10.88 16.50
C ILE A 104 12.30 11.83 17.11
N HIS A 105 12.74 12.90 17.77
CA HIS A 105 11.82 13.87 18.38
C HIS A 105 10.88 14.55 17.37
N GLU A 106 11.32 14.77 16.13
CA GLU A 106 10.46 15.35 15.08
C GLU A 106 9.45 14.30 14.57
N VAL A 107 9.86 13.04 14.44
CA VAL A 107 8.91 11.96 14.11
C VAL A 107 7.86 11.80 15.21
N VAL A 108 8.27 11.84 16.47
CA VAL A 108 7.37 11.82 17.64
C VAL A 108 6.43 13.03 17.64
N ARG A 109 6.94 14.24 17.36
CA ARG A 109 6.10 15.44 17.24
C ARG A 109 5.01 15.25 16.19
N ARG A 110 5.36 14.72 15.01
CA ARG A 110 4.41 14.43 13.93
C ARG A 110 3.40 13.34 14.30
N ALA A 111 3.80 12.33 15.07
CA ALA A 111 2.89 11.30 15.58
C ALA A 111 1.88 11.89 16.59
N LYS A 112 2.32 12.75 17.51
CA LYS A 112 1.45 13.48 18.45
C LYS A 112 0.47 14.40 17.71
N GLU A 113 0.94 15.12 16.70
CA GLU A 113 0.11 15.95 15.84
C GLU A 113 -0.94 15.11 15.11
N ALA A 114 -0.56 13.96 14.52
CA ALA A 114 -1.52 13.06 13.88
C ALA A 114 -2.61 12.60 14.86
N ARG A 115 -2.21 12.22 16.08
CA ARG A 115 -3.15 11.80 17.12
C ARG A 115 -4.11 12.90 17.54
N ALA A 116 -3.62 14.14 17.68
CA ALA A 116 -4.45 15.31 17.99
C ALA A 116 -5.54 15.55 16.92
N TYR A 117 -5.29 15.15 15.67
CA TYR A 117 -6.25 15.17 14.58
C TYR A 117 -7.04 13.86 14.41
N GLY A 118 -7.04 12.98 15.40
CA GLY A 118 -7.86 11.77 15.40
C GLY A 118 -7.23 10.55 14.73
N ALA A 119 -5.94 10.60 14.35
CA ALA A 119 -5.29 9.43 13.77
C ALA A 119 -5.31 8.22 14.72
N THR A 120 -5.54 7.05 14.12
CA THR A 120 -5.42 5.74 14.78
C THR A 120 -4.16 5.01 14.32
N GLU A 121 -3.52 5.50 13.25
CA GLU A 121 -2.34 4.91 12.64
C GLU A 121 -1.29 5.97 12.26
N VAL A 122 -0.02 5.64 12.44
CA VAL A 122 1.08 6.23 11.66
C VAL A 122 1.72 5.18 10.77
N CYS A 123 1.87 5.51 9.49
CA CYS A 123 2.60 4.70 8.54
C CYS A 123 4.01 5.26 8.35
N ILE A 124 5.04 4.48 8.67
CA ILE A 124 6.43 4.94 8.68
C ILE A 124 7.25 4.12 7.69
N GLN A 125 7.78 4.78 6.67
CA GLN A 125 8.62 4.17 5.63
C GLN A 125 9.70 5.17 5.23
N ALA A 126 10.90 4.73 4.91
CA ALA A 126 11.94 5.66 4.51
C ALA A 126 12.95 5.07 3.52
N GLY A 127 13.85 5.94 3.07
CA GLY A 127 15.10 5.52 2.45
C GLY A 127 16.03 4.81 3.44
N LEU A 128 16.93 4.00 2.90
CA LEU A 128 17.96 3.30 3.68
C LEU A 128 19.20 4.20 3.81
N ALA A 129 19.13 5.22 4.66
CA ALA A 129 20.22 6.17 4.83
C ALA A 129 21.53 5.46 5.23
N PRO A 130 22.69 5.78 4.61
CA PRO A 130 23.98 5.26 5.05
C PRO A 130 24.24 5.61 6.52
N GLY A 131 24.80 4.67 7.28
CA GLY A 131 25.23 4.91 8.67
C GLY A 131 24.14 4.79 9.73
N ILE A 132 22.86 4.74 9.36
CA ILE A 132 21.78 4.46 10.33
C ILE A 132 21.97 3.07 10.95
N SER A 133 21.93 2.99 12.28
CA SER A 133 22.09 1.72 13.00
C SER A 133 20.77 0.93 12.99
N GLY A 134 20.82 -0.36 13.29
CA GLY A 134 19.59 -1.16 13.41
C GLY A 134 18.78 -0.79 14.66
N GLU A 135 19.42 -0.34 15.73
CA GLU A 135 18.77 0.08 16.98
C GLU A 135 17.86 1.30 16.76
N PHE A 136 18.22 2.20 15.83
CA PHE A 136 17.40 3.37 15.49
C PHE A 136 15.94 3.00 15.23
N TYR A 137 15.69 1.94 14.47
CA TYR A 137 14.33 1.49 14.13
C TYR A 137 13.53 1.12 15.39
N THR A 138 14.15 0.42 16.34
CA THR A 138 13.51 0.05 17.60
C THR A 138 13.32 1.26 18.52
N GLU A 139 14.29 2.17 18.57
CA GLU A 139 14.22 3.37 19.40
C GLU A 139 13.14 4.33 18.89
N LEU A 140 12.98 4.44 17.58
CA LEU A 140 11.91 5.22 16.96
C LEU A 140 10.53 4.70 17.39
N VAL A 141 10.32 3.39 17.33
CA VAL A 141 9.06 2.75 17.75
C VAL A 141 8.81 2.98 19.24
N ARG A 142 9.81 2.74 20.11
CA ARG A 142 9.70 2.96 21.56
C ARG A 142 9.37 4.42 21.88
N SER A 143 10.03 5.37 21.22
CA SER A 143 9.84 6.79 21.43
C SER A 143 8.43 7.25 21.06
N ILE A 144 7.87 6.74 19.95
CA ILE A 144 6.47 7.02 19.59
C ILE A 144 5.54 6.38 20.62
N LYS A 145 5.73 5.10 20.99
CA LYS A 145 4.87 4.41 21.95
C LYS A 145 4.91 5.02 23.35
N LYS A 146 6.03 5.61 23.75
CA LYS A 146 6.15 6.32 25.03
C LYS A 146 5.23 7.54 25.10
N GLU A 147 5.12 8.28 24.00
CA GLU A 147 4.38 9.55 23.94
C GLU A 147 2.94 9.38 23.45
N VAL A 148 2.67 8.38 22.62
CA VAL A 148 1.35 8.09 22.02
C VAL A 148 1.09 6.58 22.00
N PRO A 149 0.91 5.94 23.17
CA PRO A 149 0.85 4.48 23.29
C PRO A 149 -0.28 3.82 22.49
N GLU A 150 -1.41 4.51 22.32
CA GLU A 150 -2.60 4.01 21.64
C GLU A 150 -2.48 4.00 20.11
N LEU A 151 -1.52 4.73 19.53
CA LEU A 151 -1.39 4.85 18.08
C LEU A 151 -0.82 3.56 17.48
N HIS A 152 -1.48 3.02 16.46
CA HIS A 152 -0.96 1.87 15.74
C HIS A 152 0.26 2.29 14.89
N ILE A 153 1.38 1.59 15.05
CA ILE A 153 2.58 1.87 14.26
C ILE A 153 2.67 0.83 13.14
N HIS A 154 2.35 1.27 11.92
CA HIS A 154 2.49 0.49 10.69
C HIS A 154 3.82 0.88 10.02
N ALA A 155 4.92 0.23 10.37
CA ALA A 155 6.25 0.71 9.98
C ALA A 155 7.15 -0.36 9.39
N PHE A 156 8.08 0.12 8.55
CA PHE A 156 9.22 -0.62 8.01
C PHE A 156 8.84 -1.73 7.04
N SER A 157 9.18 -1.50 5.78
CA SER A 157 9.10 -2.51 4.74
C SER A 157 10.04 -3.70 5.01
N PRO A 158 9.83 -4.85 4.37
CA PRO A 158 10.78 -5.97 4.43
C PRO A 158 12.22 -5.60 4.04
N GLU A 159 12.43 -4.61 3.18
CA GLU A 159 13.78 -4.10 2.87
C GLU A 159 14.40 -3.39 4.09
N GLU A 160 13.63 -2.60 4.83
CA GLU A 160 14.09 -1.93 6.05
C GLU A 160 14.36 -2.95 7.17
N VAL A 161 13.53 -3.99 7.30
CA VAL A 161 13.77 -5.14 8.20
C VAL A 161 15.08 -5.84 7.85
N LYS A 162 15.30 -6.15 6.57
CA LYS A 162 16.56 -6.74 6.08
C LYS A 162 17.75 -5.84 6.41
N TYR A 163 17.62 -4.55 6.16
CA TYR A 163 18.67 -3.59 6.38
C TYR A 163 19.02 -3.44 7.87
N GLY A 164 18.01 -3.30 8.74
CA GLY A 164 18.17 -3.21 10.19
C GLY A 164 18.83 -4.46 10.77
N ALA A 165 18.33 -5.65 10.43
CA ALA A 165 18.92 -6.92 10.85
C ALA A 165 20.40 -7.04 10.41
N LYS A 166 20.69 -6.68 9.14
CA LYS A 166 22.06 -6.68 8.61
C LYS A 166 22.98 -5.69 9.34
N ARG A 167 22.48 -4.51 9.72
CA ARG A 167 23.26 -3.50 10.46
C ARG A 167 23.66 -3.98 11.85
N LEU A 168 22.86 -4.85 12.47
CA LEU A 168 23.14 -5.46 13.77
C LEU A 168 23.90 -6.79 13.67
N GLY A 169 23.95 -7.41 12.49
CA GLY A 169 24.53 -8.73 12.32
C GLY A 169 23.68 -9.85 12.94
N ILE A 170 22.36 -9.68 13.01
CA ILE A 170 21.41 -10.63 13.59
C ILE A 170 20.44 -11.18 12.54
N SER A 171 19.69 -12.22 12.88
CA SER A 171 18.66 -12.79 12.00
C SER A 171 17.43 -11.89 11.87
N TYR A 172 16.65 -12.08 10.79
CA TYR A 172 15.38 -11.36 10.61
C TYR A 172 14.40 -11.62 11.77
N LYS A 173 14.37 -12.85 12.30
CA LYS A 173 13.52 -13.21 13.43
C LYS A 173 13.89 -12.42 14.68
N GLU A 174 15.18 -12.31 15.02
CA GLU A 174 15.65 -11.55 16.17
C GLU A 174 15.30 -10.07 16.02
N PHE A 175 15.54 -9.48 14.85
CA PHE A 175 15.21 -8.08 14.61
C PHE A 175 13.70 -7.81 14.68
N LEU A 176 12.87 -8.68 14.10
CA LEU A 176 11.42 -8.57 14.19
C LEU A 176 10.90 -8.74 15.63
N LEU A 177 11.52 -9.59 16.45
CA LEU A 177 11.21 -9.70 17.87
C LEU A 177 11.56 -8.41 18.63
N MET A 178 12.69 -7.77 18.32
CA MET A 178 13.03 -6.47 18.91
C MET A 178 12.02 -5.38 18.53
N LEU A 179 11.54 -5.36 17.27
CA LEU A 179 10.48 -4.45 16.84
C LEU A 179 9.16 -4.74 17.56
N LYS A 180 8.82 -6.02 17.75
CA LYS A 180 7.63 -6.45 18.51
C LYS A 180 7.68 -5.98 19.97
N GLU A 181 8.82 -6.17 20.62
CA GLU A 181 9.05 -5.72 22.00
C GLU A 181 9.00 -4.18 22.11
N ALA A 182 9.50 -3.47 21.09
CA ALA A 182 9.39 -2.02 21.03
C ALA A 182 7.95 -1.51 20.86
N GLY A 183 7.02 -2.37 20.41
CA GLY A 183 5.60 -2.07 20.25
C GLY A 183 5.15 -1.80 18.82
N ILE A 184 5.83 -2.36 17.81
CA ILE A 184 5.35 -2.30 16.42
C ILE A 184 3.95 -2.94 16.30
N GLY A 185 3.06 -2.32 15.54
CA GLY A 185 1.70 -2.83 15.34
C GLY A 185 1.58 -3.76 14.14
N SER A 186 2.17 -3.38 13.00
CA SER A 186 2.19 -4.19 11.77
C SER A 186 3.30 -3.70 10.82
N LEU A 187 3.61 -4.50 9.79
CA LEU A 187 4.57 -4.10 8.74
C LEU A 187 3.87 -3.80 7.41
N PRO A 188 4.25 -2.74 6.68
CA PRO A 188 3.83 -2.55 5.30
C PRO A 188 4.34 -3.66 4.39
N GLY A 189 3.47 -4.23 3.56
CA GLY A 189 3.81 -5.21 2.53
C GLY A 189 4.54 -4.63 1.31
N THR A 190 5.16 -3.47 1.45
CA THR A 190 5.90 -2.81 0.37
C THR A 190 7.21 -3.52 0.09
N SER A 191 8.03 -2.98 -0.83
CA SER A 191 9.22 -3.66 -1.36
C SER A 191 8.92 -4.97 -2.12
N ALA A 192 7.64 -5.31 -2.30
CA ALA A 192 7.17 -6.43 -3.10
C ALA A 192 7.26 -6.14 -4.60
N GLU A 193 6.91 -4.93 -5.03
CA GLU A 193 6.83 -4.51 -6.44
C GLU A 193 6.13 -5.58 -7.29
N ILE A 194 6.88 -6.31 -8.12
CA ILE A 194 6.53 -7.64 -8.59
C ILE A 194 7.40 -8.67 -7.87
N LEU A 195 6.78 -9.68 -7.26
CA LEU A 195 7.46 -10.82 -6.63
C LEU A 195 7.91 -11.85 -7.68
N GLU A 196 8.66 -11.36 -8.67
CA GLU A 196 9.27 -12.12 -9.77
C GLU A 196 10.71 -11.65 -9.90
N GLN A 197 11.67 -12.54 -9.63
CA GLN A 197 13.07 -12.13 -9.50
C GLN A 197 13.62 -11.50 -10.79
N SER A 198 13.25 -12.05 -11.94
CA SER A 198 13.65 -11.52 -13.25
C SER A 198 13.20 -10.07 -13.48
N VAL A 199 12.00 -9.70 -13.03
CA VAL A 199 11.50 -8.31 -13.08
C VAL A 199 12.25 -7.43 -12.10
N ARG A 200 12.50 -7.91 -10.88
CA ARG A 200 13.20 -7.15 -9.82
C ARG A 200 14.64 -6.83 -10.18
N ASP A 201 15.34 -7.79 -10.78
CA ASP A 201 16.72 -7.61 -11.25
C ASP A 201 16.82 -6.52 -12.31
N LEU A 202 15.75 -6.32 -13.08
CA LEU A 202 15.65 -5.28 -14.09
C LEU A 202 15.33 -3.90 -13.50
N ILE A 203 14.32 -3.80 -12.62
CA ILE A 203 13.80 -2.51 -12.15
C ILE A 203 14.45 -2.01 -10.84
N SER A 204 15.07 -2.89 -10.06
CA SER A 204 15.66 -2.57 -8.75
C SER A 204 16.83 -3.49 -8.39
N PRO A 205 17.91 -3.48 -9.19
CA PRO A 205 19.07 -4.34 -8.93
C PRO A 205 19.66 -4.07 -7.54
N GLY A 206 19.97 -5.15 -6.82
CA GLY A 206 20.56 -5.11 -5.48
C GLY A 206 19.58 -4.81 -4.34
N ARG A 207 18.28 -4.67 -4.61
CA ARG A 207 17.23 -4.65 -3.57
C ARG A 207 16.98 -6.07 -3.02
N ILE A 208 16.17 -6.22 -1.98
CA ILE A 208 15.73 -7.49 -1.40
C ILE A 208 15.24 -8.46 -2.49
N LYS A 209 15.66 -9.72 -2.41
CA LYS A 209 15.20 -10.77 -3.31
C LYS A 209 13.80 -11.25 -2.95
N VAL A 210 13.11 -11.92 -3.87
CA VAL A 210 11.78 -12.49 -3.61
C VAL A 210 11.81 -13.46 -2.43
N GLU A 211 12.79 -14.37 -2.41
CA GLU A 211 13.00 -15.36 -1.34
C GLU A 211 13.15 -14.71 0.04
N GLU A 212 13.94 -13.64 0.16
CA GLU A 212 14.12 -12.90 1.41
C GLU A 212 12.84 -12.14 1.83
N TRP A 213 12.12 -11.56 0.87
CA TRP A 213 10.83 -10.91 1.15
C TRP A 213 9.83 -11.91 1.72
N VAL A 214 9.73 -13.09 1.11
CA VAL A 214 8.86 -14.18 1.57
C VAL A 214 9.27 -14.67 2.96
N GLU A 215 10.58 -14.84 3.20
CA GLU A 215 11.11 -15.24 4.51
C GLU A 215 10.72 -14.24 5.61
N ILE A 216 10.93 -12.95 5.39
CA ILE A 216 10.62 -11.90 6.36
C ILE A 216 9.13 -11.87 6.67
N ILE A 217 8.26 -11.88 5.65
CA ILE A 217 6.81 -11.84 5.83
C ILE A 217 6.31 -13.07 6.59
N LYS A 218 6.73 -14.28 6.17
CA LYS A 218 6.33 -15.51 6.87
C LYS A 218 6.85 -15.54 8.31
N THR A 219 8.03 -14.99 8.56
CA THR A 219 8.61 -14.87 9.91
C THR A 219 7.80 -13.91 10.76
N ALA A 220 7.46 -12.73 10.24
CA ALA A 220 6.62 -11.74 10.91
C ALA A 220 5.26 -12.35 11.31
N HIS A 221 4.58 -13.01 10.37
CA HIS A 221 3.30 -13.67 10.64
C HIS A 221 3.43 -14.77 11.71
N LYS A 222 4.48 -15.62 11.65
CA LYS A 222 4.72 -16.68 12.64
C LYS A 222 4.89 -16.16 14.06
N ILE A 223 5.45 -14.97 14.23
CA ILE A 223 5.63 -14.35 15.54
C ILE A 223 4.47 -13.40 15.89
N GLY A 224 3.39 -13.38 15.10
CA GLY A 224 2.18 -12.62 15.37
C GLY A 224 2.27 -11.12 15.05
N ILE A 225 3.15 -10.73 14.11
CA ILE A 225 3.14 -9.38 13.52
C ILE A 225 2.37 -9.48 12.20
N PRO A 226 1.16 -8.89 12.09
CA PRO A 226 0.43 -8.86 10.83
C PRO A 226 1.12 -7.93 9.82
N THR A 227 0.90 -8.18 8.53
CA THR A 227 1.40 -7.28 7.48
C THR A 227 0.30 -6.93 6.49
N THR A 228 0.55 -5.93 5.66
CA THR A 228 -0.22 -5.70 4.43
C THR A 228 0.50 -6.41 3.28
N SER A 229 -0.06 -6.38 2.06
CA SER A 229 0.57 -6.89 0.84
C SER A 229 0.34 -5.91 -0.30
N THR A 230 1.29 -5.77 -1.22
CA THR A 230 1.23 -4.76 -2.28
C THR A 230 1.70 -5.31 -3.61
N ILE A 231 1.17 -4.77 -4.72
CA ILE A 231 1.69 -5.01 -6.06
C ILE A 231 1.91 -3.67 -6.76
N MET A 232 3.14 -3.39 -7.20
CA MET A 232 3.39 -2.29 -8.14
C MET A 232 3.32 -2.83 -9.56
N TYR A 233 2.41 -2.31 -10.36
CA TYR A 233 2.13 -2.82 -11.71
C TYR A 233 1.98 -1.70 -12.73
N GLY A 234 1.96 -2.07 -14.01
CA GLY A 234 1.88 -1.16 -15.15
C GLY A 234 3.26 -0.70 -15.60
N HIS A 235 4.30 -1.50 -15.41
CA HIS A 235 5.65 -1.21 -15.89
C HIS A 235 6.09 -2.22 -16.94
N VAL A 236 7.12 -3.02 -16.67
CA VAL A 236 7.76 -3.97 -17.61
C VAL A 236 7.25 -5.42 -17.48
N GLU A 237 6.33 -5.68 -16.56
CA GLU A 237 5.88 -7.02 -16.21
C GLU A 237 4.77 -7.55 -17.15
N THR A 238 4.72 -8.87 -17.29
CA THR A 238 3.66 -9.56 -18.03
C THR A 238 2.44 -9.85 -17.15
N ASP A 239 1.32 -10.21 -17.77
CA ASP A 239 0.09 -10.57 -17.04
C ASP A 239 0.27 -11.87 -16.25
N GLU A 240 1.07 -12.81 -16.76
CA GLU A 240 1.44 -14.02 -16.04
C GLU A 240 2.27 -13.70 -14.79
N GLN A 241 3.15 -12.70 -14.86
CA GLN A 241 3.95 -12.25 -13.70
C GLN A 241 3.07 -11.57 -12.65
N ARG A 242 2.06 -10.80 -13.06
CA ARG A 242 1.04 -10.24 -12.15
C ARG A 242 0.24 -11.35 -11.47
N ALA A 243 -0.24 -12.32 -12.24
CA ALA A 243 -1.01 -13.44 -11.70
C ALA A 243 -0.18 -14.31 -10.74
N ARG A 244 1.09 -14.57 -11.07
CA ARG A 244 2.04 -15.25 -10.17
C ARG A 244 2.29 -14.50 -8.87
N HIS A 245 2.42 -13.17 -8.94
CA HIS A 245 2.52 -12.35 -7.74
C HIS A 245 1.30 -12.57 -6.84
N ILE A 246 0.09 -12.41 -7.38
CA ILE A 246 -1.15 -12.56 -6.61
C ILE A 246 -1.29 -13.98 -6.04
N ALA A 247 -0.95 -15.00 -6.82
CA ALA A 247 -0.95 -16.39 -6.36
C ALA A 247 0.05 -16.64 -5.22
N LEU A 248 1.28 -16.09 -5.31
CA LEU A 248 2.26 -16.20 -4.23
C LEU A 248 1.75 -15.56 -2.92
N ILE A 249 1.14 -14.37 -3.01
CA ILE A 249 0.50 -13.72 -1.85
C ILE A 249 -0.59 -14.62 -1.26
N ARG A 250 -1.45 -15.20 -2.11
CA ARG A 250 -2.49 -16.16 -1.68
C ARG A 250 -1.91 -17.38 -0.97
N GLU A 251 -0.85 -17.97 -1.50
CA GLU A 251 -0.24 -19.16 -0.89
C GLU A 251 0.43 -18.86 0.45
N ILE A 252 1.05 -17.68 0.60
CA ILE A 252 1.54 -17.23 1.90
C ILE A 252 0.36 -17.04 2.86
N GLN A 253 -0.74 -16.43 2.42
CA GLN A 253 -1.92 -16.22 3.24
C GLN A 253 -2.54 -17.54 3.71
N LYS A 254 -2.63 -18.55 2.84
CA LYS A 254 -3.12 -19.89 3.18
C LYS A 254 -2.27 -20.57 4.26
N GLN A 255 -0.98 -20.26 4.32
CA GLN A 255 -0.06 -20.84 5.29
C GLN A 255 0.01 -20.08 6.62
N THR A 256 -0.26 -18.77 6.60
CA THR A 256 0.11 -17.89 7.71
C THR A 256 -1.01 -16.99 8.23
N HIS A 257 -2.03 -16.73 7.40
CA HIS A 257 -3.20 -15.90 7.74
C HIS A 257 -2.86 -14.48 8.27
N GLY A 258 -1.66 -13.98 7.97
CA GLY A 258 -1.15 -12.73 8.56
C GLY A 258 -1.34 -11.47 7.71
N PHE A 259 -1.74 -11.62 6.43
CA PHE A 259 -2.06 -10.46 5.61
C PHE A 259 -3.43 -9.89 5.97
N THR A 260 -3.45 -8.57 6.16
CA THR A 260 -4.66 -7.79 6.50
C THR A 260 -5.35 -7.22 5.27
N GLU A 261 -4.58 -6.88 4.23
CA GLU A 261 -5.08 -6.30 2.97
C GLU A 261 -4.14 -6.58 1.80
N PHE A 262 -4.66 -6.37 0.59
CA PHE A 262 -3.91 -6.29 -0.66
C PHE A 262 -4.08 -4.91 -1.30
N VAL A 263 -2.97 -4.26 -1.65
CA VAL A 263 -2.95 -2.89 -2.19
C VAL A 263 -2.34 -2.86 -3.59
N PRO A 264 -3.17 -2.75 -4.64
CA PRO A 264 -2.72 -2.43 -5.99
C PRO A 264 -2.16 -1.00 -6.08
N LEU A 265 -0.95 -0.89 -6.63
CA LEU A 265 -0.20 0.36 -6.79
C LEU A 265 0.16 0.54 -8.26
N SER A 266 -0.67 1.26 -9.03
CA SER A 266 -0.33 1.61 -10.40
C SER A 266 0.99 2.40 -10.45
N PHE A 267 1.80 2.13 -11.47
CA PHE A 267 3.09 2.76 -11.65
C PHE A 267 2.94 4.21 -12.11
N VAL A 268 3.37 5.15 -11.26
CA VAL A 268 3.44 6.58 -11.57
C VAL A 268 4.81 6.84 -12.19
N HIS A 269 4.83 7.09 -13.50
CA HIS A 269 6.06 7.05 -14.30
C HIS A 269 6.71 8.41 -14.53
N TRP A 270 5.99 9.52 -14.28
CA TRP A 270 6.38 10.87 -14.70
C TRP A 270 7.78 11.28 -14.26
N GLU A 271 8.14 10.98 -13.01
CA GLU A 271 9.47 11.30 -12.44
C GLU A 271 10.36 10.06 -12.19
N ALA A 272 9.90 8.88 -12.59
CA ALA A 272 10.61 7.63 -12.32
C ALA A 272 11.89 7.51 -13.17
N PRO A 273 13.09 7.33 -12.58
CA PRO A 273 14.35 7.29 -13.31
C PRO A 273 14.41 6.32 -14.49
N MET A 274 13.80 5.13 -14.36
CA MET A 274 13.77 4.12 -15.42
C MET A 274 12.97 4.57 -16.63
N TYR A 275 11.99 5.45 -16.43
CA TYR A 275 11.18 6.03 -17.49
C TYR A 275 11.85 7.28 -18.06
N THR A 276 12.18 8.25 -17.20
CA THR A 276 12.72 9.56 -17.61
C THR A 276 14.12 9.47 -18.23
N LYS A 277 14.97 8.58 -17.71
CA LYS A 277 16.35 8.38 -18.20
C LYS A 277 16.50 7.16 -19.11
N ARG A 278 15.40 6.44 -19.41
CA ARG A 278 15.39 5.21 -20.22
C ARG A 278 16.44 4.18 -19.79
N LEU A 279 16.57 3.96 -18.48
CA LEU A 279 17.58 3.07 -17.91
C LEU A 279 17.37 1.58 -18.25
N ILE A 280 16.18 1.25 -18.75
CA ILE A 280 15.77 -0.12 -19.04
C ILE A 280 15.34 -0.19 -20.51
N GLN A 281 15.92 -1.16 -21.24
CA GLN A 281 15.51 -1.49 -22.61
C GLN A 281 14.36 -2.49 -22.59
N ALA A 282 13.20 -2.06 -22.11
CA ALA A 282 11.97 -2.86 -22.10
C ALA A 282 10.78 -2.01 -22.52
N GLN A 283 9.75 -2.66 -23.07
CA GLN A 283 8.51 -1.99 -23.39
C GLN A 283 7.73 -1.75 -22.09
N PHE A 284 7.48 -0.49 -21.77
CA PHE A 284 6.57 -0.13 -20.68
C PHE A 284 5.13 -0.30 -21.14
N ARG A 285 4.32 -1.00 -20.34
CA ARG A 285 2.91 -1.20 -20.60
C ARG A 285 2.05 -0.01 -20.15
N LEU A 286 2.51 0.73 -19.13
CA LEU A 286 1.88 1.89 -18.47
C LEU A 286 0.39 1.67 -18.09
N PRO A 287 0.00 1.88 -16.82
CA PRO A 287 -1.35 1.56 -16.39
C PRO A 287 -2.37 2.50 -17.06
N THR A 288 -3.27 1.93 -17.86
CA THR A 288 -4.46 2.62 -18.36
C THR A 288 -5.62 2.45 -17.37
N GLY A 289 -6.69 3.25 -17.48
CA GLY A 289 -7.87 3.05 -16.63
C GLY A 289 -8.44 1.62 -16.72
N ALA A 290 -8.45 1.01 -17.91
CA ALA A 290 -8.87 -0.39 -18.05
C ALA A 290 -7.91 -1.37 -17.36
N ASP A 291 -6.60 -1.11 -17.38
CA ASP A 291 -5.59 -1.92 -16.67
C ASP A 291 -5.81 -1.86 -15.16
N VAL A 292 -6.13 -0.68 -14.63
CA VAL A 292 -6.42 -0.48 -13.21
C VAL A 292 -7.68 -1.23 -12.78
N LEU A 293 -8.76 -1.18 -13.56
CA LEU A 293 -9.99 -1.92 -13.26
C LEU A 293 -9.76 -3.44 -13.28
N ARG A 294 -8.99 -3.94 -14.24
CA ARG A 294 -8.58 -5.35 -14.26
C ARG A 294 -7.79 -5.72 -13.02
N MET A 295 -6.85 -4.88 -12.59
CA MET A 295 -6.07 -5.19 -11.40
C MET A 295 -6.94 -5.35 -10.16
N TYR A 296 -7.87 -4.43 -9.89
CA TYR A 296 -8.79 -4.59 -8.76
C TYR A 296 -9.67 -5.84 -8.90
N ALA A 297 -10.28 -6.04 -10.07
CA ALA A 297 -11.24 -7.12 -10.27
C ALA A 297 -10.59 -8.51 -10.26
N VAL A 298 -9.44 -8.68 -10.94
CA VAL A 298 -8.67 -9.93 -10.91
C VAL A 298 -8.14 -10.22 -9.51
N SER A 299 -7.65 -9.19 -8.80
CA SER A 299 -7.20 -9.37 -7.42
C SER A 299 -8.32 -9.88 -6.52
N ARG A 300 -9.53 -9.32 -6.63
CA ARG A 300 -10.70 -9.81 -5.91
C ARG A 300 -11.01 -11.25 -6.27
N VAL A 301 -11.12 -11.56 -7.56
CA VAL A 301 -11.43 -12.91 -8.04
C VAL A 301 -10.41 -13.94 -7.54
N MET A 302 -9.12 -13.60 -7.52
CA MET A 302 -8.06 -14.51 -7.09
C MET A 302 -7.89 -14.61 -5.57
N LEU A 303 -8.18 -13.55 -4.81
CA LEU A 303 -7.91 -13.43 -3.37
C LEU A 303 -9.15 -13.55 -2.47
N ASN A 304 -10.36 -13.53 -3.03
CA ASN A 304 -11.60 -13.25 -2.29
C ASN A 304 -11.72 -13.93 -0.91
N ARG A 305 -11.48 -15.24 -0.83
CA ARG A 305 -11.63 -16.04 0.41
C ARG A 305 -10.40 -16.03 1.32
N TYR A 306 -9.33 -15.37 0.92
CA TYR A 306 -8.02 -15.41 1.57
C TYR A 306 -7.64 -14.05 2.15
N ILE A 307 -7.77 -12.99 1.36
CA ILE A 307 -7.53 -11.61 1.79
C ILE A 307 -8.81 -10.82 1.49
N PRO A 308 -9.64 -10.54 2.50
CA PRO A 308 -10.95 -9.93 2.28
C PRO A 308 -10.83 -8.47 1.84
N ASN A 309 -9.75 -7.79 2.22
CA ASN A 309 -9.61 -6.35 2.02
C ASN A 309 -8.72 -6.02 0.84
N ILE A 310 -9.29 -5.26 -0.11
CA ILE A 310 -8.55 -4.69 -1.23
C ILE A 310 -8.70 -3.17 -1.16
N GLN A 311 -7.56 -2.51 -1.00
CA GLN A 311 -7.47 -1.06 -0.87
C GLN A 311 -7.30 -0.41 -2.25
N VAL A 312 -8.06 0.65 -2.48
CA VAL A 312 -7.87 1.56 -3.61
C VAL A 312 -6.83 2.61 -3.27
N SER A 313 -5.89 2.83 -4.19
CA SER A 313 -4.83 3.83 -4.03
C SER A 313 -5.25 5.20 -4.57
N TRP A 314 -6.06 5.94 -3.80
CA TRP A 314 -6.60 7.25 -4.25
C TRP A 314 -5.51 8.26 -4.62
N VAL A 315 -4.33 8.19 -4.01
CA VAL A 315 -3.19 9.05 -4.36
C VAL A 315 -2.73 8.86 -5.80
N LYS A 316 -2.92 7.68 -6.37
CA LYS A 316 -2.56 7.36 -7.76
C LYS A 316 -3.72 7.58 -8.70
N GLU A 317 -4.91 7.11 -8.32
CA GLU A 317 -6.08 7.06 -9.21
C GLU A 317 -6.97 8.30 -9.13
N GLY A 318 -6.84 9.10 -8.06
CA GLY A 318 -7.77 10.18 -7.73
C GLY A 318 -9.07 9.67 -7.12
N THR A 319 -9.79 10.55 -6.43
CA THR A 319 -11.00 10.21 -5.68
C THR A 319 -12.14 9.71 -6.57
N ARG A 320 -12.32 10.31 -7.75
CA ARG A 320 -13.37 9.91 -8.71
C ARG A 320 -13.17 8.49 -9.24
N PHE A 321 -11.97 8.17 -9.71
CA PHE A 321 -11.70 6.82 -10.22
C PHE A 321 -11.67 5.79 -9.08
N SER A 322 -11.35 6.24 -7.85
CA SER A 322 -11.40 5.37 -6.68
C SER A 322 -12.79 4.81 -6.41
N GLN A 323 -13.86 5.59 -6.64
CA GLN A 323 -15.23 5.10 -6.56
C GLN A 323 -15.51 3.97 -7.56
N VAL A 324 -14.94 4.04 -8.77
CA VAL A 324 -15.05 2.96 -9.77
C VAL A 324 -14.28 1.73 -9.32
N GLY A 325 -13.12 1.90 -8.67
CA GLY A 325 -12.37 0.80 -8.05
C GLY A 325 -13.19 0.05 -6.98
N LEU A 326 -13.93 0.78 -6.14
CA LEU A 326 -14.84 0.19 -5.14
C LEU A 326 -16.01 -0.60 -5.77
N LEU A 327 -16.41 -0.25 -6.99
CA LEU A 327 -17.40 -0.98 -7.79
C LEU A 327 -16.78 -2.11 -8.64
N SER A 328 -15.49 -2.36 -8.47
CA SER A 328 -14.71 -3.33 -9.24
C SER A 328 -14.02 -4.36 -8.34
N GLY A 329 -14.55 -4.57 -7.13
CA GLY A 329 -14.05 -5.58 -6.18
C GLY A 329 -13.18 -5.06 -5.03
N ALA A 330 -12.82 -3.77 -5.02
CA ALA A 330 -12.22 -3.15 -3.84
C ALA A 330 -13.28 -2.80 -2.78
N ASN A 331 -12.86 -2.71 -1.52
CA ASN A 331 -13.76 -2.39 -0.40
C ASN A 331 -13.17 -1.37 0.59
N ASP A 332 -11.95 -0.91 0.35
CA ASP A 332 -11.27 0.02 1.21
C ASP A 332 -10.74 1.22 0.41
N MET A 333 -10.96 2.42 0.92
CA MET A 333 -10.54 3.69 0.32
C MET A 333 -9.15 4.13 0.77
N GLY A 334 -8.52 3.38 1.67
CA GLY A 334 -7.20 3.67 2.23
C GLY A 334 -7.21 4.71 3.33
N GLY A 335 -6.05 5.36 3.49
CA GLY A 335 -5.80 6.32 4.55
C GLY A 335 -6.13 7.76 4.18
N THR A 336 -6.36 8.61 5.19
CA THR A 336 -6.36 10.08 5.02
C THR A 336 -4.97 10.61 4.65
N LEU A 337 -3.92 9.87 4.98
CA LEU A 337 -2.49 10.08 4.68
C LEU A 337 -1.79 11.32 5.24
N MET A 338 -2.51 12.34 5.74
CA MET A 338 -1.98 13.56 6.39
C MET A 338 -0.48 13.81 6.11
N ASN A 339 -0.14 14.29 4.89
CA ASN A 339 1.25 14.46 4.40
C ASN A 339 1.80 13.27 3.57
N GLU A 340 1.19 13.00 2.40
CA GLU A 340 1.74 12.07 1.39
C GLU A 340 2.92 12.67 0.60
N SER A 341 4.13 12.13 0.83
CA SER A 341 5.36 12.62 0.18
C SER A 341 5.85 11.74 -0.98
N ILE A 342 5.62 10.42 -0.96
CA ILE A 342 6.22 9.49 -1.93
C ILE A 342 5.56 9.63 -3.31
N SER A 343 4.24 9.57 -3.37
CA SER A 343 3.47 9.67 -4.62
C SER A 343 3.60 11.07 -5.21
N THR A 344 3.60 12.10 -4.36
CA THR A 344 3.88 13.49 -4.74
C THR A 344 5.26 13.62 -5.39
N ALA A 345 6.30 13.00 -4.81
CA ALA A 345 7.64 12.98 -5.39
C ALA A 345 7.70 12.25 -6.74
N ALA A 346 6.81 11.28 -6.99
CA ALA A 346 6.68 10.60 -8.28
C ALA A 346 5.85 11.37 -9.32
N GLY A 347 5.24 12.50 -8.93
CA GLY A 347 4.43 13.36 -9.82
C GLY A 347 2.91 13.16 -9.69
N ALA A 348 2.42 12.50 -8.64
CA ALA A 348 0.98 12.42 -8.39
C ALA A 348 0.42 13.79 -7.98
N THR A 349 -0.73 14.17 -8.54
CA THR A 349 -1.37 15.48 -8.33
C THR A 349 -2.66 15.41 -7.51
N ASN A 350 -3.00 14.22 -6.99
CA ASN A 350 -4.28 13.98 -6.29
C ASN A 350 -4.33 14.52 -4.85
N GLY A 351 -3.28 15.21 -4.40
CA GLY A 351 -3.17 15.82 -3.08
C GLY A 351 -2.56 14.90 -2.03
N GLN A 352 -2.48 15.40 -0.80
CA GLN A 352 -1.79 14.76 0.33
C GLN A 352 -2.68 14.49 1.55
N LEU A 353 -3.97 14.83 1.42
CA LEU A 353 -5.00 14.62 2.41
C LEU A 353 -6.34 14.43 1.69
N VAL A 354 -7.01 13.32 1.95
CA VAL A 354 -8.47 13.20 1.75
C VAL A 354 -9.12 13.27 3.13
N ARG A 355 -10.12 14.13 3.26
CA ARG A 355 -10.79 14.35 4.54
C ARG A 355 -11.82 13.25 4.80
N PRO A 356 -12.08 12.87 6.06
CA PRO A 356 -13.13 11.89 6.39
C PRO A 356 -14.48 12.19 5.74
N ARG A 357 -14.95 13.45 5.70
CA ARG A 357 -16.20 13.81 5.02
C ARG A 357 -16.21 13.46 3.53
N ASP A 358 -15.06 13.52 2.87
CA ASP A 358 -14.94 13.23 1.44
C ASP A 358 -15.02 11.70 1.21
N PHE A 359 -14.41 10.88 2.07
CA PHE A 359 -14.59 9.43 2.05
C PHE A 359 -16.04 9.03 2.33
N VAL A 360 -16.69 9.67 3.32
CA VAL A 360 -18.10 9.44 3.64
C VAL A 360 -18.99 9.72 2.43
N ARG A 361 -18.79 10.87 1.76
CA ARG A 361 -19.51 11.22 0.54
C ARG A 361 -19.24 10.20 -0.58
N MET A 362 -17.96 9.88 -0.83
CA MET A 362 -17.57 8.94 -1.88
C MET A 362 -18.26 7.58 -1.75
N ALA A 363 -18.35 7.04 -0.53
CA ALA A 363 -19.04 5.78 -0.26
C ALA A 363 -20.54 5.88 -0.49
N ARG A 364 -21.19 6.93 0.04
CA ARG A 364 -22.64 7.13 -0.10
C ARG A 364 -23.08 7.32 -1.56
N ASP A 365 -22.30 8.07 -2.35
CA ASP A 365 -22.60 8.32 -3.77
C ASP A 365 -22.67 7.04 -4.60
N ILE A 366 -21.98 5.97 -4.19
CA ILE A 366 -22.02 4.65 -4.84
C ILE A 366 -22.89 3.63 -4.07
N GLY A 367 -23.69 4.09 -3.12
CA GLY A 367 -24.61 3.26 -2.34
C GLY A 367 -23.94 2.34 -1.31
N ARG A 368 -22.72 2.65 -0.87
CA ARG A 368 -21.99 1.88 0.16
C ARG A 368 -22.10 2.55 1.53
N ILE A 369 -21.91 1.77 2.58
CA ILE A 369 -21.95 2.26 3.96
C ILE A 369 -20.54 2.72 4.37
N PRO A 370 -20.30 4.03 4.58
CA PRO A 370 -19.00 4.51 5.04
C PRO A 370 -18.69 4.07 6.46
N ALA A 371 -17.48 3.55 6.67
CA ALA A 371 -17.01 3.16 7.99
C ALA A 371 -15.54 3.51 8.21
N GLU A 372 -15.22 4.04 9.38
CA GLU A 372 -13.85 4.17 9.86
C GLU A 372 -13.38 2.85 10.44
N ARG A 373 -12.19 2.40 10.03
CA ARG A 373 -11.56 1.18 10.51
C ARG A 373 -10.24 1.47 11.22
N SER A 374 -9.80 0.51 12.03
CA SER A 374 -8.41 0.44 12.48
C SER A 374 -7.48 -0.10 11.37
N THR A 375 -6.17 -0.07 11.60
CA THR A 375 -5.18 -0.70 10.71
C THR A 375 -5.43 -2.20 10.54
N LEU A 376 -5.97 -2.87 11.56
CA LEU A 376 -6.29 -4.30 11.52
C LEU A 376 -7.75 -4.56 11.12
N TYR A 377 -8.39 -3.59 10.43
CA TYR A 377 -9.72 -3.73 9.84
C TYR A 377 -10.87 -3.98 10.84
N GLN A 378 -10.67 -3.62 12.12
CA GLN A 378 -11.80 -3.53 13.05
C GLN A 378 -12.58 -2.26 12.75
N ILE A 379 -13.91 -2.37 12.63
CA ILE A 379 -14.77 -1.19 12.45
C ILE A 379 -14.79 -0.41 13.76
N LEU A 380 -14.32 0.83 13.71
CA LEU A 380 -14.28 1.76 14.84
C LEU A 380 -15.54 2.61 14.88
N ARG A 381 -16.02 3.03 13.69
CA ARG A 381 -17.21 3.87 13.55
C ARG A 381 -17.91 3.60 12.23
N VAL A 382 -19.22 3.44 12.26
CA VAL A 382 -20.07 3.47 11.06
C VAL A 382 -20.70 4.86 10.99
N HIS A 383 -20.63 5.53 9.84
CA HIS A 383 -21.07 6.92 9.74
C HIS A 383 -22.56 7.06 9.42
N GLU A 384 -23.30 7.65 10.35
CA GLU A 384 -24.71 8.00 10.21
C GLU A 384 -24.92 9.38 9.56
N GLU A 385 -26.15 9.68 9.17
CA GLU A 385 -26.51 11.02 8.65
C GLU A 385 -26.52 12.05 9.80
N GLY A 386 -25.98 13.24 9.53
CA GLY A 386 -25.97 14.34 10.51
C GLY A 386 -24.88 14.26 11.60
N GLU A 387 -23.93 13.32 11.49
CA GLU A 387 -22.79 13.23 12.40
C GLU A 387 -21.93 14.51 12.42
N PRO A 388 -21.31 14.84 13.57
CA PRO A 388 -20.36 15.94 13.64
C PRO A 388 -19.14 15.66 12.74
N ASN A 389 -18.62 16.74 12.16
CA ASN A 389 -17.41 16.70 11.34
C ASN A 389 -16.21 16.20 12.15
N HIS A 390 -15.36 15.41 11.52
CA HIS A 390 -14.09 14.98 12.08
C HIS A 390 -13.13 16.20 12.18
N PRO A 391 -12.20 16.25 13.15
CA PRO A 391 -11.25 17.38 13.28
C PRO A 391 -10.52 17.74 11.97
N LEU A 392 -10.13 16.73 11.18
CA LEU A 392 -9.51 16.90 9.86
C LEU A 392 -10.38 17.62 8.83
N ASP A 393 -11.70 17.58 8.96
CA ASP A 393 -12.61 18.27 8.04
C ASP A 393 -12.49 19.80 8.14
N SER A 394 -11.93 20.29 9.25
CA SER A 394 -11.70 21.71 9.52
C SER A 394 -10.33 22.20 9.01
N VAL A 395 -9.44 21.30 8.58
CA VAL A 395 -8.14 21.69 8.02
C VAL A 395 -8.37 22.32 6.65
N VAL A 396 -8.07 23.61 6.52
CA VAL A 396 -8.21 24.36 5.26
C VAL A 396 -7.00 24.12 4.36
N ASP A 397 -5.80 24.41 4.86
CA ASP A 397 -4.54 24.21 4.16
C ASP A 397 -3.69 23.12 4.85
N PRO A 398 -3.65 21.90 4.30
CA PRO A 398 -2.81 20.82 4.83
C PRO A 398 -1.31 21.11 4.78
N ASP A 399 -0.83 21.92 3.81
CA ASP A 399 0.60 22.26 3.69
C ASP A 399 1.05 23.17 4.84
N GLU A 400 0.18 24.10 5.24
CA GLU A 400 0.44 24.99 6.36
C GLU A 400 0.46 24.22 7.68
N VAL A 401 -0.53 23.35 7.90
CA VAL A 401 -0.72 22.63 9.17
C VAL A 401 0.28 21.49 9.32
N PHE A 402 0.43 20.64 8.30
CA PHE A 402 1.22 19.41 8.39
C PHE A 402 2.61 19.52 7.76
N GLY A 403 2.88 20.62 7.06
CA GLY A 403 4.05 20.77 6.19
C GLY A 403 3.84 20.11 4.83
N SER A 404 4.81 20.29 3.94
CA SER A 404 4.80 19.70 2.59
C SER A 404 6.14 19.08 2.25
N TYR A 405 6.15 18.11 1.34
CA TYR A 405 7.39 17.52 0.84
C TYR A 405 8.32 18.61 0.23
N GLN A 406 7.77 19.54 -0.55
CA GLN A 406 8.54 20.62 -1.16
C GLN A 406 9.15 21.59 -0.14
N LYS A 407 8.43 21.90 0.94
CA LYS A 407 8.94 22.73 2.04
C LYS A 407 10.06 21.99 2.79
N LEU A 408 9.90 20.68 2.99
CA LEU A 408 10.89 19.84 3.63
C LEU A 408 12.20 19.72 2.81
N LEU A 409 12.12 19.69 1.48
CA LEU A 409 13.32 19.69 0.64
C LEU A 409 14.09 21.02 0.65
N ARG A 410 13.40 22.14 0.92
CA ARG A 410 14.00 23.49 0.90
C ARG A 410 14.55 23.94 2.25
N THR A 411 14.09 23.33 3.35
CA THR A 411 14.62 23.66 4.68
C THR A 411 16.00 23.06 4.89
N SER A 412 16.90 23.80 5.53
CA SER A 412 18.20 23.30 5.98
C SER A 412 18.09 22.54 7.31
N GLU A 413 16.98 22.68 8.03
CA GLU A 413 16.78 22.16 9.39
C GLU A 413 16.99 20.66 9.51
N PHE A 414 16.52 19.88 8.52
CA PHE A 414 16.61 18.43 8.50
C PHE A 414 17.55 17.91 7.41
N ARG A 415 18.39 18.77 6.84
CA ARG A 415 19.28 18.38 5.75
C ARG A 415 20.14 17.19 6.18
N PHE A 416 20.22 16.18 5.33
CA PHE A 416 21.00 14.99 5.61
C PHE A 416 22.47 15.36 5.76
N VAL A 417 23.06 14.94 6.87
CA VAL A 417 24.50 14.96 7.11
C VAL A 417 24.94 13.52 7.30
N GLU A 418 26.08 13.15 6.71
CA GLU A 418 26.58 11.78 6.76
C GLU A 418 26.72 11.29 8.21
N LEU A 419 25.98 10.23 8.53
CA LEU A 419 25.93 9.67 9.88
C LEU A 419 27.26 8.95 10.17
N THR A 420 28.01 9.42 11.17
CA THR A 420 29.22 8.74 11.64
C THR A 420 28.85 7.53 12.50
N LYS A 421 29.68 6.49 12.52
CA LYS A 421 29.47 5.32 13.41
C LYS A 421 29.40 5.81 14.86
N GLY A 422 28.27 5.58 15.54
CA GLY A 422 28.05 6.00 16.92
C GLY A 422 27.34 7.35 17.09
N SER A 423 26.75 7.90 16.02
CA SER A 423 25.88 9.08 16.12
C SER A 423 24.74 8.80 17.11
N ASN A 424 24.62 9.63 18.16
CA ASN A 424 23.48 9.56 19.07
C ASN A 424 22.25 10.12 18.34
N PHE A 425 21.20 9.31 18.17
CA PHE A 425 19.98 9.66 17.44
C PHE A 425 18.90 10.34 18.30
N ALA A 426 19.30 10.89 19.46
CA ALA A 426 18.42 11.52 20.44
C ALA A 426 17.78 12.81 19.91
#